data_AF-A0A6M0QE55-F1
#
_entry.id   AF-A0A6M0QE55-F1
#
_cell.length_a   1.000
_cell.length_b   1.000
_cell.length_c   1.000
_cell.angle_alpha   90.00
_cell.angle_beta   90.00
_cell.angle_gamma   90.00
#
_symmetry.space_group_name_H-M   'P 1'
#
loop_
_entity.id
_entity.type
_entity.pdbx_description
1 polymer ?
#
loop_
_entity_poly.entity_id
_entity_poly.type
_entity_poly.pdbx_seq_one_letter_code
_entity_poly.pdbx_strand_id
1 'polypeptide(L)'
;MMQNEEPTIQELKNQITYLHQYTQQLNKSLAHINVYEYYIQSITVDSVKGILQLGYLTEYEMKEDDGIHRFYIGDVKIKKVEDTGIVGLGVTEKGSSTKEEDQLVSPEEASPDIQKIYEEIKSLLDVEDVPSFFQEIATIEVLLHKIWEFISEKWNSSQPFSTFYEHILQKLNQIEQLHENTIYPLQNDKLIVVANNIEEKAKSLLVITTLLEAFLPGYFSNHNDANIMICSKKLNMKVPPNNKVSKKQIKTAIKNTFNLQELPETYEEITENIDLLELVFYHRIQPVVLSEAAANFFYMIRDLYLPKNNPDKLDPHFSSEEQVLLFSSLIKYLDQYQKHILLEYLLI
;
A
#
# COMPACT_ATOMS: atom_id res chain seq x y z
N MET A 1 29.77 -21.71 -53.83
CA MET A 1 29.81 -20.46 -53.06
C MET A 1 28.84 -20.61 -51.89
N MET A 2 29.30 -21.18 -50.78
CA MET A 2 28.57 -21.30 -49.50
C MET A 2 29.60 -21.38 -48.38
N GLN A 3 30.44 -20.36 -48.26
CA GLN A 3 31.41 -20.23 -47.18
C GLN A 3 31.48 -18.74 -46.84
N ASN A 4 30.67 -18.31 -45.87
CA ASN A 4 30.90 -17.16 -44.98
C ASN A 4 29.69 -16.78 -44.09
N GLU A 5 28.54 -17.46 -44.16
CA GLU A 5 27.35 -17.02 -43.41
C GLU A 5 27.37 -17.39 -41.91
N GLU A 6 27.92 -18.54 -41.52
CA GLU A 6 27.98 -18.98 -40.13
C GLU A 6 28.76 -18.06 -39.17
N PRO A 7 29.98 -17.58 -39.50
CA PRO A 7 30.69 -16.65 -38.63
C PRO A 7 29.94 -15.31 -38.48
N THR A 8 29.26 -14.85 -39.53
CA THR A 8 28.45 -13.63 -39.50
C THR A 8 27.19 -13.79 -38.64
N ILE A 9 26.52 -14.94 -38.71
CA ILE A 9 25.36 -15.24 -37.86
C ILE A 9 25.77 -15.33 -36.38
N GLN A 10 26.92 -15.94 -36.08
CA GLN A 10 27.41 -16.03 -34.71
C GLN A 10 27.82 -14.67 -34.15
N GLU A 11 28.44 -13.83 -34.97
CA GLU A 11 28.80 -12.46 -34.61
C GLU A 11 27.55 -11.61 -34.34
N LEU A 12 26.51 -11.73 -35.17
CA LEU A 12 25.22 -11.08 -34.94
C LEU A 12 24.54 -11.54 -33.64
N LYS A 13 24.57 -12.85 -33.33
CA LYS A 13 24.04 -13.38 -32.05
C LYS A 13 24.78 -12.83 -30.83
N ASN A 14 26.11 -12.70 -30.93
CA ASN A 14 26.91 -12.12 -29.87
C ASN A 14 26.60 -10.63 -29.69
N GLN A 15 26.40 -9.88 -30.78
CA GLN A 15 25.99 -8.48 -30.73
C GLN A 15 24.59 -8.31 -30.12
N ILE A 16 23.63 -9.16 -30.47
CA ILE A 16 22.28 -9.15 -29.87
C ILE A 16 22.36 -9.42 -28.37
N THR A 17 23.17 -10.41 -27.96
CA THR A 17 23.35 -10.76 -26.54
C THR A 17 23.98 -9.61 -25.76
N TYR A 18 25.01 -8.97 -26.33
CA TYR A 18 25.65 -7.80 -25.75
C TYR A 18 24.66 -6.63 -25.61
N LEU A 19 23.88 -6.33 -26.64
CA LEU A 19 22.86 -5.28 -26.59
C LEU A 19 21.80 -5.56 -25.53
N HIS A 20 21.34 -6.81 -25.40
CA HIS A 20 20.40 -7.20 -24.33
C HIS A 20 20.97 -6.97 -22.93
N GLN A 21 22.22 -7.38 -22.71
CA GLN A 21 22.91 -7.14 -21.43
C GLN A 21 23.10 -5.65 -21.15
N TYR A 22 23.42 -4.87 -22.18
CA TYR A 22 23.58 -3.42 -22.07
C TYR A 22 22.25 -2.72 -21.78
N THR A 23 21.15 -3.13 -22.42
CA THR A 23 19.80 -2.62 -22.11
C THR A 23 19.39 -2.97 -20.69
N GLN A 24 19.68 -4.18 -20.21
CA GLN A 24 19.42 -4.57 -18.81
C GLN A 24 20.26 -3.75 -17.82
N GLN A 25 21.52 -3.47 -18.15
CA GLN A 25 22.37 -2.58 -17.35
C GLN A 25 21.87 -1.14 -17.36
N LEU A 26 21.45 -0.60 -18.51
CA LEU A 26 20.84 0.71 -18.60
C LEU A 26 19.54 0.79 -17.82
N ASN A 27 18.67 -0.21 -17.91
CA ASN A 27 17.43 -0.28 -17.12
C ASN A 27 17.73 -0.36 -15.63
N LYS A 28 18.75 -1.13 -15.21
CA LYS A 28 19.23 -1.11 -13.82
C LYS A 28 19.73 0.28 -13.42
N SER A 29 20.58 0.91 -14.23
CA SER A 29 21.12 2.23 -13.93
C SER A 29 20.05 3.34 -13.92
N LEU A 30 19.04 3.25 -14.80
CA LEU A 30 17.90 4.17 -14.84
C LEU A 30 16.94 3.96 -13.67
N ALA A 31 16.80 2.72 -13.20
CA ALA A 31 16.06 2.40 -11.98
C ALA A 31 16.76 2.88 -10.69
N HIS A 32 17.86 3.64 -10.78
CA HIS A 32 18.54 4.27 -9.63
C HIS A 32 18.75 5.78 -9.86
N ILE A 33 18.09 6.35 -10.89
CA ILE A 33 18.16 7.78 -11.20
C ILE A 33 16.74 8.32 -11.17
N ASN A 34 16.49 9.27 -10.27
CA ASN A 34 15.23 9.99 -10.24
C ASN A 34 15.20 10.95 -11.43
N VAL A 35 14.44 10.60 -12.47
CA VAL A 35 14.22 11.45 -13.64
C VAL A 35 12.83 12.07 -13.51
N TYR A 36 12.76 13.39 -13.42
CA TYR A 36 11.50 14.12 -13.40
C TYR A 36 11.27 14.76 -14.78
N GLU A 37 10.24 14.32 -15.51
CA GLU A 37 9.85 14.87 -16.81
C GLU A 37 8.59 15.72 -16.65
N TYR A 38 8.61 16.95 -17.17
CA TYR A 38 7.49 17.87 -17.09
C TYR A 38 6.95 18.17 -18.49
N TYR A 39 5.69 17.82 -18.73
CA TYR A 39 4.95 18.10 -19.96
C TYR A 39 3.93 19.19 -19.67
N ILE A 40 4.29 20.44 -19.96
CA ILE A 40 3.42 21.60 -19.73
C ILE A 40 2.71 21.97 -21.03
N GLN A 41 1.39 21.87 -21.05
CA GLN A 41 0.58 22.11 -22.25
C GLN A 41 0.44 23.62 -22.55
N SER A 42 0.23 24.45 -21.53
CA SER A 42 0.20 25.91 -21.71
C SER A 42 0.77 26.67 -20.51
N ILE A 43 1.41 27.82 -20.80
CA ILE A 43 1.84 28.79 -19.79
C ILE A 43 1.22 30.13 -20.17
N THR A 44 0.36 30.67 -19.31
CA THR A 44 -0.25 31.99 -19.47
C THR A 44 0.37 32.96 -18.47
N VAL A 45 0.88 34.09 -18.96
CA VAL A 45 1.47 35.14 -18.11
C VAL A 45 0.70 36.43 -18.29
N ASP A 46 0.02 36.89 -17.24
CA ASP A 46 -0.87 38.06 -17.33
C ASP A 46 -0.07 39.39 -17.38
N SER A 47 1.09 39.49 -16.71
CA SER A 47 1.92 40.71 -16.69
C SER A 47 3.38 40.44 -16.38
N VAL A 48 4.31 40.93 -17.21
CA VAL A 48 5.77 40.81 -17.03
C VAL A 48 6.44 42.18 -17.06
N LYS A 49 7.17 42.53 -16.00
CA LYS A 49 8.06 43.71 -15.95
C LYS A 49 9.56 43.35 -15.93
N GLY A 50 9.92 42.07 -15.87
CA GLY A 50 11.30 41.57 -15.79
C GLY A 50 11.62 40.42 -16.77
N ILE A 51 12.61 39.59 -16.45
CA ILE A 51 12.99 38.39 -17.22
C ILE A 51 12.34 37.16 -16.56
N LEU A 52 11.59 36.38 -17.33
CA LEU A 52 11.07 35.07 -16.90
C LEU A 52 12.06 33.97 -17.29
N GLN A 53 12.62 33.30 -16.29
CA GLN A 53 13.41 32.09 -16.49
C GLN A 53 12.71 30.93 -15.78
N LEU A 54 12.45 29.85 -16.53
CA LEU A 54 11.92 28.60 -16.02
C LEU A 54 13.10 27.73 -15.58
N GLY A 55 13.08 27.25 -14.34
CA GLY A 55 14.12 26.39 -13.77
C GLY A 55 13.55 25.38 -12.78
N TYR A 56 14.36 24.41 -12.39
CA TYR A 56 14.02 23.42 -11.37
C TYR A 56 14.36 23.96 -9.98
N LEU A 57 13.40 23.91 -9.05
CA LEU A 57 13.59 24.25 -7.64
C LEU A 57 13.12 23.05 -6.79
N THR A 58 14.08 22.26 -6.32
CA THR A 58 13.84 21.19 -5.33
C THR A 58 14.37 21.66 -3.99
N GLU A 59 13.49 22.13 -3.09
CA GLU A 59 13.87 22.45 -1.70
C GLU A 59 14.05 21.20 -0.83
N TYR A 60 13.47 20.07 -1.25
CA TYR A 60 13.63 18.78 -0.61
C TYR A 60 13.90 17.74 -1.70
N GLU A 61 14.98 16.96 -1.56
CA GLU A 61 15.07 15.67 -2.26
C GLU A 61 13.85 14.86 -1.80
N MET A 62 12.97 14.50 -2.74
CA MET A 62 12.06 13.37 -2.52
C MET A 62 12.96 12.17 -2.24
N LYS A 63 13.16 11.89 -0.95
CA LYS A 63 13.60 10.59 -0.50
C LYS A 63 12.38 9.70 -0.68
N GLU A 64 12.57 8.61 -1.42
CA GLU A 64 11.58 7.56 -1.67
C GLU A 64 10.76 7.81 -2.95
N ASP A 65 11.39 7.55 -4.10
CA ASP A 65 11.01 6.46 -5.00
C ASP A 65 11.85 6.51 -6.28
N ASP A 66 12.64 5.46 -6.50
CA ASP A 66 13.45 5.28 -7.69
C ASP A 66 12.55 5.20 -8.94
N GLY A 67 12.73 6.08 -9.94
CA GLY A 67 11.93 6.01 -11.17
C GLY A 67 11.94 7.24 -12.09
N ILE A 68 11.29 7.09 -13.25
CA ILE A 68 10.97 8.20 -14.15
C ILE A 68 9.57 8.72 -13.79
N HIS A 69 9.54 9.89 -13.18
CA HIS A 69 8.33 10.58 -12.75
C HIS A 69 7.89 11.55 -13.85
N ARG A 70 6.74 11.31 -14.48
CA ARG A 70 6.21 12.16 -15.56
C ARG A 70 5.03 12.99 -15.07
N PHE A 71 5.13 14.32 -15.16
CA PHE A 71 4.08 15.25 -14.79
C PHE A 71 3.47 15.86 -16.04
N TYR A 72 2.17 15.66 -16.23
CA TYR A 72 1.39 16.32 -17.27
C TYR A 72 0.64 17.50 -16.65
N ILE A 73 1.06 18.71 -16.98
CA ILE A 73 0.51 19.95 -16.45
C ILE A 73 -0.29 20.63 -17.55
N GLY A 74 -1.61 20.77 -17.36
CA GLY A 74 -2.48 21.46 -18.30
C GLY A 74 -2.09 22.93 -18.46
N ASP A 75 -2.44 23.77 -17.49
CA ASP A 75 -2.23 25.21 -17.59
C ASP A 75 -1.46 25.77 -16.38
N VAL A 76 -0.35 26.47 -16.64
CA VAL A 76 0.36 27.27 -15.63
C VAL A 76 0.00 28.74 -15.81
N LYS A 77 -0.64 29.36 -14.81
CA LYS A 77 -1.01 30.78 -14.86
C LYS A 77 -0.16 31.63 -13.93
N ILE A 78 0.68 32.50 -14.51
CA ILE A 78 1.54 33.44 -13.79
C ILE A 78 0.89 34.83 -13.83
N LYS A 79 0.35 35.29 -12.70
CA LYS A 79 -0.41 36.55 -12.63
C LYS A 79 0.44 37.82 -12.75
N LYS A 80 1.67 37.83 -12.24
CA LYS A 80 2.54 39.02 -12.28
C LYS A 80 4.00 38.68 -12.02
N VAL A 81 4.91 39.24 -12.82
CA VAL A 81 6.37 39.23 -12.59
C VAL A 81 6.82 40.70 -12.45
N GLU A 82 7.23 41.11 -11.25
CA GLU A 82 7.50 42.52 -10.94
C GLU A 82 8.99 42.92 -11.08
N ASP A 83 9.93 41.97 -11.00
CA ASP A 83 11.39 42.19 -11.03
C ASP A 83 12.13 41.11 -11.89
N THR A 84 13.47 41.17 -11.97
CA THR A 84 14.29 40.01 -12.40
C THR A 84 14.27 38.92 -11.34
N GLY A 85 13.61 37.80 -11.63
CA GLY A 85 13.55 36.65 -10.75
C GLY A 85 13.38 35.35 -11.53
N ILE A 86 13.90 34.26 -11.00
CA ILE A 86 13.68 32.91 -11.55
C ILE A 86 12.34 32.42 -11.00
N VAL A 87 11.41 32.03 -11.88
CA VAL A 87 10.17 31.36 -11.49
C VAL A 87 10.41 29.87 -11.65
N GLY A 88 10.59 29.18 -10.52
CA GLY A 88 10.70 27.73 -10.49
C GLY A 88 9.34 27.07 -10.45
N LEU A 89 9.21 25.93 -11.12
CA LEU A 89 8.16 24.96 -10.85
C LEU A 89 8.76 23.93 -9.90
N GLY A 90 8.25 23.88 -8.67
CA GLY A 90 8.55 22.84 -7.70
C GLY A 90 7.33 21.93 -7.57
N VAL A 91 7.56 20.62 -7.56
CA VAL A 91 6.54 19.66 -7.14
C VAL A 91 6.74 19.48 -5.65
N THR A 92 5.83 20.04 -4.88
CA THR A 92 5.65 19.61 -3.50
C THR A 92 4.55 18.57 -3.56
N GLU A 93 4.86 17.33 -3.14
CA GLU A 93 3.79 16.41 -2.80
C GLU A 93 2.90 17.15 -1.80
N LYS A 94 1.60 17.21 -2.10
CA LYS A 94 0.65 17.87 -1.21
C LYS A 94 0.63 17.02 0.05
N GLY A 95 1.46 17.39 1.03
CA GLY A 95 1.44 16.77 2.35
C GLY A 95 -0.01 16.75 2.79
N SER A 96 -0.48 15.56 3.15
CA SER A 96 -1.82 15.13 3.55
C SER A 96 -2.47 16.05 4.59
N SER A 97 -2.76 17.27 4.17
CA SER A 97 -3.24 18.38 4.97
C SER A 97 -4.16 19.21 4.09
N THR A 98 -5.21 18.58 3.58
CA THR A 98 -6.42 19.27 3.14
C THR A 98 -7.57 18.29 3.10
N LYS A 99 -8.18 18.04 4.28
CA LYS A 99 -9.64 17.88 4.50
C LYS A 99 -10.49 17.23 3.38
N GLU A 100 -10.00 16.19 2.75
CA GLU A 100 -10.83 15.11 2.27
C GLU A 100 -10.56 14.02 3.29
N GLU A 101 -11.41 13.96 4.33
CA GLU A 101 -11.50 12.75 5.15
C GLU A 101 -11.61 11.57 4.19
N ASP A 102 -11.00 10.43 4.51
CA ASP A 102 -11.22 9.17 3.80
C ASP A 102 -12.73 8.96 3.64
N GLN A 103 -13.30 9.40 2.50
CA GLN A 103 -14.73 9.32 2.28
C GLN A 103 -15.00 7.88 1.92
N LEU A 104 -15.36 7.09 2.92
CA LEU A 104 -15.90 5.75 2.71
C LEU A 104 -17.38 5.93 2.36
N VAL A 105 -17.82 5.29 1.28
CA VAL A 105 -19.25 5.18 1.00
C VAL A 105 -19.77 3.98 1.80
N SER A 106 -20.48 4.25 2.89
CA SER A 106 -21.04 3.17 3.71
C SER A 106 -22.16 2.42 2.98
N PRO A 107 -22.45 1.16 3.32
CA PRO A 107 -23.58 0.41 2.74
C PRO A 107 -24.93 1.15 2.85
N GLU A 108 -25.13 1.91 3.92
CA GLU A 108 -26.36 2.69 4.16
C GLU A 108 -26.47 3.92 3.25
N GLU A 109 -25.34 4.51 2.86
CA GLU A 109 -25.27 5.71 2.03
C GLU A 109 -25.11 5.41 0.53
N ALA A 110 -24.74 4.17 0.20
CA ALA A 110 -24.51 3.71 -1.16
C ALA A 110 -25.75 3.79 -2.07
N SER A 111 -25.52 4.04 -3.36
CA SER A 111 -26.56 3.92 -4.39
C SER A 111 -27.10 2.48 -4.44
N PRO A 112 -28.34 2.24 -4.93
CA PRO A 112 -28.87 0.89 -5.07
C PRO A 112 -27.99 -0.04 -5.91
N ASP A 113 -27.28 0.51 -6.90
CA ASP A 113 -26.37 -0.24 -7.76
C ASP A 113 -25.08 -0.61 -7.00
N ILE A 114 -24.50 0.30 -6.21
CA ILE A 114 -23.36 0.03 -5.34
C ILE A 114 -23.73 -0.98 -4.24
N GLN A 115 -24.91 -0.86 -3.62
CA GLN A 115 -25.40 -1.79 -2.61
C GLN A 115 -25.47 -3.22 -3.16
N LYS A 116 -25.89 -3.39 -4.41
CA LYS A 116 -25.89 -4.69 -5.06
C LYS A 116 -24.47 -5.26 -5.19
N ILE A 117 -23.52 -4.44 -5.63
CA ILE A 117 -22.10 -4.84 -5.70
C ILE A 117 -21.58 -5.24 -4.31
N TYR A 118 -21.94 -4.50 -3.26
CA TYR A 118 -21.55 -4.81 -1.89
C TYR A 118 -22.07 -6.17 -1.41
N GLU A 119 -23.33 -6.50 -1.68
CA GLU A 119 -23.87 -7.83 -1.36
C GLU A 119 -23.14 -8.94 -2.13
N GLU A 120 -22.81 -8.69 -3.40
CA GLU A 120 -22.05 -9.64 -4.21
C GLU A 120 -20.61 -9.81 -3.71
N ILE A 121 -19.94 -8.74 -3.27
CA ILE A 121 -18.62 -8.77 -2.63
C ILE A 121 -18.67 -9.59 -1.34
N LYS A 122 -19.63 -9.31 -0.45
CA LYS A 122 -19.79 -10.07 0.80
C LYS A 122 -20.03 -11.54 0.53
N SER A 123 -20.86 -11.87 -0.46
CA SER A 123 -21.10 -13.26 -0.84
C SER A 123 -19.88 -13.94 -1.46
N LEU A 124 -19.07 -13.23 -2.26
CA LEU A 124 -17.88 -13.79 -2.90
C LEU A 124 -16.77 -14.01 -1.88
N LEU A 125 -16.55 -13.04 -1.00
CA LEU A 125 -15.55 -13.13 0.05
C LEU A 125 -16.04 -13.98 1.23
N ASP A 126 -17.34 -14.23 1.36
CA ASP A 126 -17.92 -14.92 2.52
C ASP A 126 -17.53 -14.19 3.82
N VAL A 127 -17.94 -12.93 3.92
CA VAL A 127 -17.66 -12.00 5.04
C VAL A 127 -18.95 -11.28 5.45
N GLU A 128 -19.02 -10.84 6.70
CA GLU A 128 -20.22 -10.16 7.23
C GLU A 128 -20.33 -8.71 6.75
N ASP A 129 -19.19 -8.01 6.69
CA ASP A 129 -19.11 -6.58 6.39
C ASP A 129 -18.39 -6.32 5.06
N VAL A 130 -18.67 -5.15 4.48
CA VAL A 130 -18.04 -4.74 3.22
C VAL A 130 -16.65 -4.19 3.54
N PRO A 131 -15.57 -4.75 2.97
CA PRO A 131 -14.22 -4.27 3.29
C PRO A 131 -14.03 -2.80 2.94
N SER A 132 -13.34 -2.05 3.80
CA SER A 132 -13.13 -0.59 3.64
C SER A 132 -12.48 -0.23 2.30
N PHE A 133 -11.63 -1.10 1.74
CA PHE A 133 -11.10 -0.94 0.38
C PHE A 133 -12.19 -0.71 -0.65
N PHE A 134 -13.26 -1.51 -0.65
CA PHE A 134 -14.36 -1.34 -1.60
C PHE A 134 -15.23 -0.12 -1.29
N GLN A 135 -15.34 0.26 -0.01
CA GLN A 135 -16.04 1.48 0.39
C GLN A 135 -15.31 2.74 -0.09
N GLU A 136 -13.98 2.75 -0.07
CA GLU A 136 -13.16 3.85 -0.58
C GLU A 136 -13.21 3.93 -2.11
N ILE A 137 -13.11 2.79 -2.80
CA ILE A 137 -13.22 2.73 -4.27
C ILE A 137 -14.61 3.16 -4.76
N ALA A 138 -15.65 2.94 -3.97
CA ALA A 138 -17.03 3.32 -4.29
C ALA A 138 -17.27 4.84 -4.37
N THR A 139 -16.34 5.67 -3.89
CA THR A 139 -16.39 7.14 -4.11
C THR A 139 -16.46 7.51 -5.59
N ILE A 140 -15.89 6.67 -6.45
CA ILE A 140 -16.03 6.74 -7.90
C ILE A 140 -16.79 5.48 -8.36
N GLU A 141 -18.11 5.58 -8.48
CA GLU A 141 -19.00 4.45 -8.84
C GLU A 141 -18.53 3.69 -10.09
N VAL A 142 -18.12 4.42 -11.14
CA VAL A 142 -17.61 3.82 -12.39
C VAL A 142 -16.34 2.99 -12.15
N LEU A 143 -15.47 3.40 -11.23
CA LEU A 143 -14.28 2.64 -10.86
C LEU A 143 -14.66 1.34 -10.17
N LEU A 144 -15.56 1.40 -9.18
CA LEU A 144 -16.04 0.21 -8.49
C LEU A 144 -16.64 -0.80 -9.48
N HIS A 145 -17.45 -0.35 -10.45
CA HIS A 145 -17.99 -1.22 -11.49
C HIS A 145 -16.90 -1.93 -12.30
N LYS A 146 -15.90 -1.18 -12.81
CA LYS A 146 -14.79 -1.76 -13.59
C LYS A 146 -13.99 -2.78 -12.78
N ILE A 147 -13.74 -2.46 -11.50
CA ILE A 147 -13.01 -3.35 -10.59
C ILE A 147 -13.83 -4.60 -10.28
N TRP A 148 -15.13 -4.46 -10.05
CA TRP A 148 -16.01 -5.58 -9.75
C TRP A 148 -16.22 -6.50 -10.96
N GLU A 149 -16.37 -5.95 -12.17
CA GLU A 149 -16.40 -6.74 -13.40
C GLU A 149 -15.15 -7.62 -13.52
N PHE A 150 -13.97 -7.05 -13.28
CA PHE A 150 -12.73 -7.82 -13.29
C PHE A 150 -12.68 -8.92 -12.21
N ILE A 151 -13.07 -8.60 -10.97
CA ILE A 151 -13.07 -9.54 -9.85
C ILE A 151 -14.04 -10.70 -10.10
N SER A 152 -15.26 -10.40 -10.54
CA SER A 152 -16.32 -11.39 -10.78
C SER A 152 -16.04 -12.30 -11.97
N GLU A 153 -15.32 -11.81 -13.00
CA GLU A 153 -14.82 -12.66 -14.08
C GLU A 153 -13.72 -13.62 -13.61
N LYS A 154 -12.88 -13.18 -12.67
CA LYS A 154 -11.72 -13.94 -12.20
C LYS A 154 -12.08 -15.02 -11.19
N TRP A 155 -13.05 -14.77 -10.32
CA TRP A 155 -13.45 -15.69 -9.26
C TRP A 155 -14.96 -15.96 -9.28
N ASN A 156 -15.30 -17.25 -9.26
CA ASN A 156 -16.68 -17.72 -9.26
C ASN A 156 -17.11 -18.42 -7.95
N SER A 157 -16.24 -18.43 -6.94
CA SER A 157 -16.50 -19.05 -5.64
C SER A 157 -15.62 -18.44 -4.54
N SER A 158 -16.03 -18.59 -3.27
CA SER A 158 -15.33 -18.10 -2.09
C SER A 158 -14.12 -18.95 -1.65
N GLN A 159 -13.94 -20.14 -2.25
CA GLN A 159 -12.93 -21.10 -1.84
C GLN A 159 -11.48 -20.58 -1.90
N PRO A 160 -11.05 -19.82 -2.94
CA PRO A 160 -9.71 -19.27 -2.99
C PRO A 160 -9.41 -18.30 -1.84
N PHE A 161 -10.39 -17.47 -1.47
CA PHE A 161 -10.28 -16.52 -0.37
C PHE A 161 -10.18 -17.24 0.98
N SER A 162 -11.01 -18.25 1.20
CA SER A 162 -10.98 -19.09 2.41
C SER A 162 -9.64 -19.82 2.55
N THR A 163 -9.14 -20.41 1.46
CA THR A 163 -7.83 -21.09 1.44
C THR A 163 -6.68 -20.11 1.75
N PHE A 164 -6.75 -18.89 1.22
CA PHE A 164 -5.76 -17.85 1.49
C PHE A 164 -5.79 -17.39 2.96
N TYR A 165 -6.98 -17.19 3.51
CA TYR A 165 -7.17 -16.89 4.93
C TYR A 165 -6.62 -18.00 5.84
N GLU A 166 -6.89 -19.27 5.53
CA GLU A 166 -6.32 -20.41 6.27
C GLU A 166 -4.79 -20.40 6.27
N HIS A 167 -4.16 -20.06 5.15
CA HIS A 167 -2.70 -19.91 5.09
C HIS A 167 -2.21 -18.76 5.97
N ILE A 168 -2.90 -17.62 5.99
CA ILE A 168 -2.57 -16.50 6.89
C ILE A 168 -2.68 -16.94 8.35
N LEU A 169 -3.75 -17.63 8.74
CA LEU A 169 -3.92 -18.17 10.10
C LEU A 169 -2.79 -19.13 10.47
N GLN A 170 -2.38 -20.00 9.55
CA GLN A 170 -1.24 -20.89 9.78
C GLN A 170 0.05 -20.11 10.06
N LYS A 171 0.29 -18.97 9.38
CA LYS A 171 1.45 -18.11 9.65
C LYS A 171 1.33 -17.36 10.98
N LEU A 172 0.13 -16.88 11.32
CA LEU A 172 -0.15 -16.23 12.60
C LEU A 172 0.09 -17.19 13.79
N ASN A 173 -0.39 -18.44 13.69
CA ASN A 173 -0.20 -19.47 14.71
C ASN A 173 1.28 -19.83 14.96
N GLN A 174 2.18 -19.54 14.01
CA GLN A 174 3.63 -19.71 14.21
C GLN A 174 4.24 -18.63 15.11
N ILE A 175 3.58 -17.47 15.24
CA ILE A 175 3.99 -16.38 16.14
C ILE A 175 3.65 -16.74 17.60
N GLU A 176 2.49 -17.34 17.84
CA GLU A 176 2.00 -17.70 19.19
C GLU A 176 2.82 -18.78 19.91
N GLN A 177 3.50 -19.67 19.17
CA GLN A 177 4.35 -20.72 19.74
C GLN A 177 5.53 -20.17 20.57
N LEU A 178 5.72 -18.85 20.63
CA LEU A 178 6.77 -18.18 21.38
C LEU A 178 6.34 -17.72 22.80
N HIS A 179 5.05 -17.74 23.17
CA HIS A 179 4.58 -17.12 24.43
C HIS A 179 3.52 -17.96 25.19
N GLU A 180 3.95 -18.72 26.20
CA GLU A 180 3.15 -19.69 26.99
C GLU A 180 2.16 -19.11 28.03
N ASN A 181 1.95 -17.79 28.14
CA ASN A 181 1.05 -17.22 29.18
C ASN A 181 -0.27 -16.68 28.59
N THR A 182 -1.31 -17.50 28.72
CA THR A 182 -2.67 -17.32 28.19
C THR A 182 -3.52 -16.39 29.06
N ILE A 183 -3.26 -15.08 29.00
CA ILE A 183 -4.26 -14.09 29.43
C ILE A 183 -4.89 -13.55 28.15
N TYR A 184 -6.17 -13.88 27.95
CA TYR A 184 -7.00 -13.34 26.87
C TYR A 184 -7.41 -11.91 27.23
N PRO A 185 -6.97 -10.89 26.47
CA PRO A 185 -7.22 -9.50 26.81
C PRO A 185 -8.68 -9.09 26.57
N LEU A 186 -9.44 -9.85 25.78
CA LEU A 186 -10.80 -9.51 25.37
C LEU A 186 -11.85 -10.52 25.89
N GLN A 187 -13.10 -10.07 25.97
CA GLN A 187 -14.26 -10.92 26.23
C GLN A 187 -14.62 -11.75 25.00
N ASN A 188 -15.25 -12.91 25.18
CA ASN A 188 -15.56 -13.85 24.09
C ASN A 188 -16.30 -13.23 22.90
N ASP A 189 -17.31 -12.38 23.15
CA ASP A 189 -18.07 -11.75 22.07
C ASP A 189 -17.21 -10.81 21.22
N LYS A 190 -16.17 -10.21 21.83
CA LYS A 190 -15.21 -9.34 21.14
C LYS A 190 -14.16 -10.14 20.38
N LEU A 191 -13.82 -11.35 20.85
CA LEU A 191 -12.92 -12.25 20.11
C LEU A 191 -13.54 -12.66 18.77
N ILE A 192 -14.87 -12.83 18.70
CA ILE A 192 -15.57 -13.11 17.44
C ILE A 192 -15.43 -11.93 16.48
N VAL A 193 -15.68 -10.70 16.95
CA VAL A 193 -15.51 -9.49 16.12
C VAL A 193 -14.08 -9.37 15.60
N VAL A 194 -13.08 -9.60 16.45
CA VAL A 194 -11.67 -9.60 16.05
C VAL A 194 -11.38 -10.69 15.00
N ALA A 195 -11.93 -11.90 15.16
CA ALA A 195 -11.76 -12.97 14.20
C ALA A 195 -12.38 -12.63 12.83
N ASN A 196 -13.60 -12.09 12.82
CA ASN A 196 -14.30 -11.64 11.61
C ASN A 196 -13.50 -10.52 10.90
N ASN A 197 -12.99 -9.56 11.68
CA ASN A 197 -12.14 -8.48 11.19
C ASN A 197 -10.84 -8.98 10.53
N ILE A 198 -10.19 -9.99 11.12
CA ILE A 198 -8.98 -10.60 10.54
C ILE A 198 -9.33 -11.32 9.25
N GLU A 199 -10.43 -12.08 9.23
CA GLU A 199 -10.90 -12.81 8.05
C GLU A 199 -11.20 -11.85 6.89
N GLU A 200 -11.96 -10.79 7.13
CA GLU A 200 -12.28 -9.77 6.13
C GLU A 200 -11.02 -9.16 5.51
N LYS A 201 -10.09 -8.69 6.35
CA LYS A 201 -8.83 -8.07 5.89
C LYS A 201 -7.97 -9.07 5.12
N ALA A 202 -7.88 -10.31 5.59
CA ALA A 202 -7.11 -11.37 4.94
C ALA A 202 -7.65 -11.70 3.55
N LYS A 203 -8.98 -11.87 3.42
CA LYS A 203 -9.62 -12.16 2.14
C LYS A 203 -9.52 -10.96 1.18
N SER A 204 -9.66 -9.75 1.70
CA SER A 204 -9.48 -8.51 0.92
C SER A 204 -8.04 -8.32 0.43
N LEU A 205 -7.05 -8.77 1.21
CA LEU A 205 -5.64 -8.73 0.81
C LEU A 205 -5.38 -9.55 -0.46
N LEU A 206 -6.09 -10.68 -0.66
CA LEU A 206 -5.99 -11.46 -1.89
C LEU A 206 -6.50 -10.67 -3.10
N VAL A 207 -7.60 -9.92 -2.94
CA VAL A 207 -8.11 -9.02 -3.98
C VAL A 207 -7.08 -7.94 -4.29
N ILE A 208 -6.62 -7.21 -3.28
CA ILE A 208 -5.68 -6.10 -3.41
C ILE A 208 -4.39 -6.54 -4.13
N THR A 209 -3.78 -7.63 -3.67
CA THR A 209 -2.55 -8.16 -4.26
C THR A 209 -2.74 -8.61 -5.71
N THR A 210 -3.91 -9.16 -6.02
CA THR A 210 -4.27 -9.54 -7.38
C THR A 210 -4.48 -8.33 -8.30
N LEU A 211 -5.15 -7.28 -7.82
CA LEU A 211 -5.35 -6.03 -8.57
C LEU A 211 -4.01 -5.32 -8.81
N LEU A 212 -3.14 -5.28 -7.79
CA LEU A 212 -1.79 -4.74 -7.93
C LEU A 212 -1.00 -5.45 -9.01
N GLU A 213 -0.97 -6.78 -9.03
CA GLU A 213 -0.23 -7.51 -10.07
C GLU A 213 -0.90 -7.45 -11.45
N ALA A 214 -2.22 -7.27 -11.51
CA ALA A 214 -2.93 -7.09 -12.78
C ALA A 214 -2.64 -5.73 -13.43
N PHE A 215 -2.63 -4.66 -12.64
CA PHE A 215 -2.48 -3.28 -13.15
C PHE A 215 -1.06 -2.72 -13.08
N LEU A 216 -0.25 -3.22 -12.14
CA LEU A 216 1.16 -2.88 -11.94
C LEU A 216 2.03 -4.15 -11.91
N PRO A 217 2.14 -4.91 -13.03
CA PRO A 217 2.89 -6.16 -13.05
C PRO A 217 4.34 -5.99 -12.56
N GLY A 218 4.77 -6.86 -11.65
CA GLY A 218 6.11 -6.79 -11.06
C GLY A 218 6.25 -5.76 -9.93
N TYR A 219 5.16 -5.18 -9.45
CA TYR A 219 5.14 -4.30 -8.28
C TYR A 219 5.87 -4.95 -7.10
N PHE A 220 5.52 -6.20 -6.74
CA PHE A 220 6.16 -6.89 -5.62
C PHE A 220 7.64 -7.21 -5.86
N SER A 221 8.04 -7.43 -7.11
CA SER A 221 9.46 -7.69 -7.43
C SER A 221 10.34 -6.44 -7.30
N ASN A 222 9.76 -5.26 -7.58
CA ASN A 222 10.48 -3.98 -7.57
C ASN A 222 10.45 -3.30 -6.19
N HIS A 223 9.43 -3.54 -5.37
CA HIS A 223 9.21 -2.84 -4.09
C HIS A 223 9.35 -3.78 -2.88
N ASN A 224 10.32 -4.70 -2.94
CA ASN A 224 10.44 -5.84 -2.03
C ASN A 224 10.40 -5.49 -0.53
N ASP A 225 10.86 -4.30 -0.12
CA ASP A 225 11.11 -3.98 1.28
C ASP A 225 10.23 -2.87 1.87
N ALA A 226 9.57 -2.05 1.05
CA ALA A 226 8.83 -0.87 1.53
C ALA A 226 7.61 -1.24 2.41
N ASN A 227 6.86 -2.27 2.01
CA ASN A 227 5.64 -2.71 2.70
C ASN A 227 5.90 -3.61 3.93
N ILE A 228 7.16 -3.94 4.23
CA ILE A 228 7.58 -4.81 5.34
C ILE A 228 8.20 -4.01 6.49
N MET A 229 8.31 -2.68 6.35
CA MET A 229 9.14 -1.86 7.20
C MET A 229 8.61 -1.75 8.65
N ILE A 230 9.13 -2.61 9.53
CA ILE A 230 8.94 -2.50 10.99
C ILE A 230 10.13 -1.76 11.59
N CYS A 231 9.85 -0.66 12.29
CA CYS A 231 10.91 0.09 12.97
C CYS A 231 11.05 -0.34 14.44
N SER A 232 11.74 -1.46 14.68
CA SER A 232 12.02 -1.98 16.04
C SER A 232 12.72 -0.96 16.93
N LYS A 233 13.58 -0.10 16.36
CA LYS A 233 14.26 1.00 17.07
C LYS A 233 13.31 2.03 17.67
N LYS A 234 12.11 2.23 17.09
CA LYS A 234 11.09 3.17 17.57
C LYS A 234 10.23 2.61 18.71
N LEU A 235 10.36 1.32 19.02
CA LEU A 235 9.63 0.67 20.11
C LEU A 235 10.27 0.92 21.50
N ASN A 236 11.50 1.45 21.56
CA ASN A 236 12.21 1.68 22.82
C ASN A 236 11.60 2.83 23.64
N MET A 237 10.58 2.49 24.43
CA MET A 237 10.06 3.37 25.46
C MET A 237 11.01 3.34 26.66
N LYS A 238 11.81 4.40 26.83
CA LYS A 238 12.56 4.62 28.07
C LYS A 238 11.56 4.93 29.18
N VAL A 239 11.15 3.93 29.95
CA VAL A 239 10.29 4.12 31.13
C VAL A 239 11.13 4.86 32.18
N PRO A 240 10.78 6.10 32.58
CA PRO A 240 11.43 6.75 33.72
C PRO A 240 11.13 5.92 34.98
N PRO A 241 12.09 5.74 35.89
CA PRO A 241 11.98 4.77 37.00
C PRO A 241 10.82 4.98 37.99
N ASN A 242 9.99 6.02 37.83
CA ASN A 242 8.86 6.34 38.72
C ASN A 242 7.58 6.82 38.00
N ASN A 243 7.47 6.75 36.66
CA ASN A 243 6.26 7.20 35.95
C ASN A 243 5.56 6.05 35.23
N LYS A 244 4.24 5.93 35.41
CA LYS A 244 3.37 5.10 34.57
C LYS A 244 3.41 5.60 33.13
N VAL A 245 3.40 4.69 32.17
CA VAL A 245 3.37 5.03 30.75
C VAL A 245 1.96 5.49 30.38
N SER A 246 1.85 6.60 29.65
CA SER A 246 0.52 7.08 29.24
C SER A 246 -0.02 6.30 28.04
N LYS A 247 -1.35 6.16 27.96
CA LYS A 247 -2.07 5.58 26.81
C LYS A 247 -1.59 6.15 25.47
N LYS A 248 -1.40 7.47 25.41
CA LYS A 248 -0.92 8.18 24.21
C LYS A 248 0.47 7.73 23.82
N GLN A 249 1.39 7.56 24.77
CA GLN A 249 2.74 7.09 24.48
C GLN A 249 2.75 5.67 23.93
N ILE A 250 1.93 4.75 24.46
CA ILE A 250 1.82 3.37 23.95
C ILE A 250 1.23 3.39 22.53
N LYS A 251 0.11 4.10 22.31
CA LYS A 251 -0.49 4.26 20.97
C LYS A 251 0.55 4.77 19.96
N THR A 252 1.26 5.85 20.31
CA THR A 252 2.28 6.44 19.44
C THR A 252 3.44 5.47 19.20
N ALA A 253 3.86 4.69 20.19
CA ALA A 253 4.90 3.68 20.01
C ALA A 253 4.46 2.60 19.02
N ILE A 254 3.26 2.04 19.18
CA ILE A 254 2.70 1.03 18.26
C ILE A 254 2.60 1.62 16.84
N LYS A 255 1.94 2.78 16.68
CA LYS A 255 1.79 3.46 15.38
C LYS A 255 3.14 3.71 14.71
N ASN A 256 4.13 4.21 15.44
CA ASN A 256 5.46 4.50 14.90
C ASN A 256 6.25 3.24 14.54
N THR A 257 6.09 2.15 15.30
CA THR A 257 6.77 0.88 15.02
C THR A 257 6.23 0.23 13.76
N PHE A 258 4.91 0.24 13.57
CA PHE A 258 4.26 -0.33 12.40
C PHE A 258 4.08 0.67 11.26
N ASN A 259 4.54 1.92 11.39
CA ASN A 259 4.31 3.00 10.42
C ASN A 259 2.82 3.17 10.04
N LEU A 260 1.94 3.18 11.05
CA LEU A 260 0.50 3.31 10.88
C LEU A 260 0.03 4.72 11.20
N GLN A 261 -0.85 5.27 10.36
CA GLN A 261 -1.59 6.49 10.72
C GLN A 261 -2.59 6.19 11.84
N GLU A 262 -3.27 5.04 11.76
CA GLU A 262 -4.33 4.62 12.69
C GLU A 262 -4.18 3.16 13.13
N LEU A 263 -4.59 2.89 14.37
CA LEU A 263 -4.64 1.51 14.89
C LEU A 263 -5.96 0.87 14.44
N PRO A 264 -6.07 -0.46 14.40
CA PRO A 264 -7.36 -1.13 14.16
C PRO A 264 -8.43 -0.62 15.12
N GLU A 265 -9.68 -0.53 14.69
CA GLU A 265 -10.80 -0.04 15.52
C GLU A 265 -10.94 -0.82 16.83
N THR A 266 -10.64 -2.11 16.81
CA THR A 266 -10.61 -2.99 18.00
C THR A 266 -9.63 -2.52 19.09
N TYR A 267 -8.61 -1.74 18.74
CA TYR A 267 -7.70 -1.11 19.70
C TYR A 267 -8.32 0.10 20.39
N GLU A 268 -9.35 0.76 19.85
CA GLU A 268 -10.01 1.87 20.51
C GLU A 268 -10.52 1.45 21.89
N GLU A 269 -11.20 0.31 21.96
CA GLU A 269 -11.74 -0.27 23.19
C GLU A 269 -10.65 -0.63 24.21
N ILE A 270 -9.58 -1.30 23.78
CA ILE A 270 -8.48 -1.66 24.68
C ILE A 270 -7.79 -0.41 25.20
N THR A 271 -7.75 0.65 24.40
CA THR A 271 -7.11 1.89 24.83
C THR A 271 -7.93 2.68 25.84
N GLU A 272 -9.20 2.32 26.07
CA GLU A 272 -9.99 2.82 27.20
C GLU A 272 -9.51 2.24 28.53
N ASN A 273 -8.85 1.07 28.53
CA ASN A 273 -8.28 0.43 29.71
C ASN A 273 -6.74 0.44 29.65
N ILE A 274 -6.09 1.32 30.43
CA ILE A 274 -4.62 1.44 30.40
C ILE A 274 -3.91 0.16 30.85
N ASP A 275 -4.44 -0.55 31.84
CA ASP A 275 -3.80 -1.77 32.36
C ASP A 275 -3.83 -2.88 31.29
N LEU A 276 -4.92 -2.96 30.53
CA LEU A 276 -5.05 -3.89 29.41
C LEU A 276 -4.13 -3.52 28.24
N LEU A 277 -4.07 -2.24 27.90
CA LEU A 277 -3.18 -1.73 26.85
C LEU A 277 -1.70 -1.95 27.20
N GLU A 278 -1.31 -1.74 28.46
CA GLU A 278 0.03 -2.05 28.95
C GLU A 278 0.32 -3.55 28.85
N LEU A 279 -0.63 -4.40 29.25
CA LEU A 279 -0.49 -5.85 29.18
C LEU A 279 -0.26 -6.32 27.73
N VAL A 280 -1.12 -5.90 26.80
CA VAL A 280 -0.98 -6.23 25.36
C VAL A 280 0.35 -5.71 24.81
N PHE A 281 0.72 -4.47 25.15
CA PHE A 281 1.94 -3.87 24.64
C PHE A 281 3.19 -4.60 25.12
N TYR A 282 3.36 -4.79 26.43
CA TYR A 282 4.58 -5.36 27.01
C TYR A 282 4.69 -6.88 26.86
N HIS A 283 3.56 -7.59 26.81
CA HIS A 283 3.56 -9.06 26.79
C HIS A 283 3.25 -9.68 25.42
N ARG A 284 2.67 -8.93 24.48
CA ARG A 284 2.35 -9.45 23.14
C ARG A 284 3.08 -8.68 22.04
N ILE A 285 2.83 -7.38 21.92
CA ILE A 285 3.38 -6.58 20.81
C ILE A 285 4.91 -6.46 20.89
N GLN A 286 5.43 -6.04 22.04
CA GLN A 286 6.86 -5.79 22.19
C GLN A 286 7.71 -7.05 21.97
N PRO A 287 7.39 -8.21 22.57
CA PRO A 287 8.13 -9.44 22.33
C PRO A 287 8.13 -9.87 20.85
N VAL A 288 6.99 -9.77 20.17
CA VAL A 288 6.83 -10.16 18.75
C VAL A 288 7.62 -9.24 17.82
N VAL A 289 7.72 -7.95 18.14
CA VAL A 289 8.56 -6.99 17.39
C VAL A 289 10.05 -7.21 17.68
N LEU A 290 10.44 -7.38 18.94
CA LEU A 290 11.85 -7.52 19.33
C LEU A 290 12.48 -8.85 18.89
N SER A 291 11.67 -9.91 18.76
CA SER A 291 12.11 -11.21 18.25
C SER A 291 12.14 -11.30 16.72
N GLU A 292 11.83 -10.21 16.01
CA GLU A 292 11.67 -10.16 14.55
C GLU A 292 10.53 -11.04 14.01
N ALA A 293 9.71 -11.65 14.88
CA ALA A 293 8.58 -12.48 14.47
C ALA A 293 7.55 -11.71 13.63
N ALA A 294 7.29 -10.44 13.96
CA ALA A 294 6.44 -9.57 13.15
C ALA A 294 6.99 -9.37 11.72
N ALA A 295 8.30 -9.15 11.58
CA ALA A 295 8.91 -8.96 10.27
C ALA A 295 8.86 -10.25 9.44
N ASN A 296 9.19 -11.38 10.09
CA ASN A 296 9.09 -12.71 9.48
C ASN A 296 7.67 -13.01 9.02
N PHE A 297 6.66 -12.63 9.79
CA PHE A 297 5.26 -12.78 9.40
C PHE A 297 4.93 -12.03 8.10
N PHE A 298 5.33 -10.76 7.97
CA PHE A 298 5.11 -10.00 6.74
C PHE A 298 5.86 -10.59 5.54
N TYR A 299 7.09 -11.08 5.72
CA TYR A 299 7.78 -11.84 4.67
C TYR A 299 7.01 -13.11 4.26
N MET A 300 6.47 -13.84 5.24
CA MET A 300 5.72 -15.07 4.99
C MET A 300 4.38 -14.84 4.27
N ILE A 301 3.64 -13.77 4.60
CA ILE A 301 2.42 -13.44 3.84
C ILE A 301 2.80 -13.01 2.43
N ARG A 302 3.87 -12.23 2.24
CA ARG A 302 4.32 -11.83 0.90
C ARG A 302 4.50 -13.03 -0.04
N ASP A 303 5.12 -14.09 0.45
CA ASP A 303 5.32 -15.32 -0.33
C ASP A 303 3.99 -16.00 -0.75
N LEU A 304 2.88 -15.75 -0.06
CA LEU A 304 1.57 -16.30 -0.42
C LEU A 304 0.97 -15.65 -1.68
N TYR A 305 1.30 -14.39 -1.95
CA TYR A 305 0.74 -13.62 -3.07
C TYR A 305 1.77 -13.22 -4.13
N LEU A 306 3.04 -13.63 -4.00
CA LEU A 306 4.00 -13.53 -5.10
C LEU A 306 3.49 -14.34 -6.30
N PRO A 307 3.31 -13.72 -7.48
CA PRO A 307 2.74 -14.41 -8.63
C PRO A 307 3.65 -15.58 -9.05
N LYS A 308 3.10 -16.79 -9.05
CA LYS A 308 3.78 -17.98 -9.61
C LYS A 308 3.77 -17.99 -11.14
N ASN A 309 2.90 -17.19 -11.76
CA ASN A 309 2.78 -16.95 -13.20
C ASN A 309 2.41 -15.48 -13.42
N ASN A 310 2.90 -14.88 -14.51
CA ASN A 310 2.48 -13.54 -14.92
C ASN A 310 0.97 -13.53 -15.18
N PRO A 311 0.18 -12.68 -14.50
CA PRO A 311 -1.21 -12.51 -14.88
C PRO A 311 -1.29 -11.93 -16.31
N ASP A 312 -2.32 -12.33 -17.04
CA ASP A 312 -2.67 -11.68 -18.29
C ASP A 312 -2.86 -10.19 -18.02
N LYS A 313 -2.07 -9.36 -18.72
CA LYS A 313 -2.14 -7.92 -18.58
C LYS A 313 -3.52 -7.46 -19.02
N LEU A 314 -4.26 -6.86 -18.11
CA LEU A 314 -5.52 -6.21 -18.42
C LEU A 314 -5.28 -4.71 -18.56
N ASP A 315 -5.91 -4.12 -19.56
CA ASP A 315 -5.84 -2.69 -19.84
C ASP A 315 -7.26 -2.09 -19.82
N PRO A 316 -7.98 -2.15 -18.68
CA PRO A 316 -9.18 -1.34 -18.54
C PRO A 316 -8.76 0.12 -18.66
N HIS A 317 -9.44 0.83 -19.57
CA HIS A 317 -9.20 2.24 -19.77
C HIS A 317 -9.68 3.02 -18.55
N PHE A 318 -8.74 3.27 -17.62
CA PHE A 318 -8.96 4.13 -16.46
C PHE A 318 -8.61 5.58 -16.78
N SER A 319 -9.41 6.53 -16.30
CA SER A 319 -9.06 7.94 -16.26
C SER A 319 -7.90 8.17 -15.28
N SER A 320 -7.21 9.32 -15.37
CA SER A 320 -6.14 9.65 -14.41
C SER A 320 -6.63 9.69 -12.96
N GLU A 321 -7.86 10.16 -12.73
CA GLU A 321 -8.48 10.23 -11.41
C GLU A 321 -8.76 8.82 -10.86
N GLU A 322 -9.32 7.94 -11.71
CA GLU A 322 -9.55 6.53 -11.38
C GLU A 322 -8.24 5.80 -11.05
N GLN A 323 -7.18 6.04 -11.81
CA GLN A 323 -5.86 5.43 -11.56
C GLN A 323 -5.25 5.92 -10.25
N VAL A 324 -5.31 7.23 -9.98
CA VAL A 324 -4.76 7.80 -8.74
C VAL A 324 -5.46 7.22 -7.53
N LEU A 325 -6.79 7.19 -7.52
CA LEU A 325 -7.56 6.60 -6.42
C LEU A 325 -7.26 5.09 -6.29
N LEU A 326 -7.34 4.33 -7.39
CA LEU A 326 -7.11 2.88 -7.34
C LEU A 326 -5.73 2.54 -6.78
N PHE A 327 -4.67 3.16 -7.32
CA PHE A 327 -3.31 2.81 -6.91
C PHE A 327 -2.98 3.28 -5.50
N SER A 328 -3.45 4.47 -5.10
CA SER A 328 -3.26 4.94 -3.73
C SER A 328 -3.99 4.04 -2.73
N SER A 329 -5.25 3.68 -3.00
CA SER A 329 -6.02 2.77 -2.14
C SER A 329 -5.39 1.38 -2.10
N LEU A 330 -4.96 0.81 -3.23
CA LEU A 330 -4.31 -0.51 -3.25
C LEU A 330 -3.05 -0.54 -2.38
N ILE A 331 -2.18 0.46 -2.51
CA ILE A 331 -0.94 0.54 -1.71
C ILE A 331 -1.27 0.78 -0.22
N LYS A 332 -2.20 1.70 0.07
CA LYS A 332 -2.68 2.00 1.42
C LYS A 332 -3.18 0.74 2.13
N TYR A 333 -4.12 0.02 1.52
CA TYR A 333 -4.73 -1.15 2.15
C TYR A 333 -3.82 -2.39 2.14
N LEU A 334 -2.92 -2.54 1.16
CA LEU A 334 -1.89 -3.57 1.20
C LEU A 334 -1.03 -3.44 2.47
N ASP A 335 -0.56 -2.23 2.76
CA ASP A 335 0.29 -1.95 3.92
C ASP A 335 -0.51 -2.03 5.23
N GLN A 336 -1.69 -1.42 5.26
CA GLN A 336 -2.54 -1.35 6.45
C GLN A 336 -3.06 -2.72 6.89
N TYR A 337 -3.64 -3.51 5.97
CA TYR A 337 -4.32 -4.76 6.34
C TYR A 337 -3.36 -5.80 6.91
N GLN A 338 -2.15 -5.95 6.38
CA GLN A 338 -1.17 -6.89 6.92
C GLN A 338 -0.84 -6.59 8.38
N LYS A 339 -0.62 -5.31 8.70
CA LYS A 339 -0.29 -4.84 10.04
C LYS A 339 -1.48 -4.93 10.97
N HIS A 340 -2.67 -4.59 10.49
CA HIS A 340 -3.91 -4.68 11.26
C HIS A 340 -4.24 -6.14 11.60
N ILE A 341 -4.11 -7.07 10.65
CA ILE A 341 -4.25 -8.52 10.88
C ILE A 341 -3.35 -8.99 12.02
N LEU A 342 -2.06 -8.63 12.00
CA LEU A 342 -1.14 -9.02 13.07
C LEU A 342 -1.53 -8.42 14.41
N LEU A 343 -1.83 -7.12 14.45
CA LEU A 343 -2.19 -6.43 15.69
C LEU A 343 -3.47 -7.01 16.30
N GLU A 344 -4.50 -7.22 15.49
CA GLU A 344 -5.76 -7.84 15.91
C GLU A 344 -5.57 -9.27 16.39
N TYR A 345 -4.75 -10.06 15.69
CA TYR A 345 -4.44 -11.42 16.12
C TYR A 345 -3.75 -11.48 17.49
N LEU A 346 -2.92 -10.49 17.83
CA LEU A 346 -2.28 -10.40 19.16
C LEU A 346 -3.26 -10.05 20.30
N LEU A 347 -4.53 -9.78 19.98
CA LEU A 347 -5.62 -9.60 20.95
C LEU A 347 -6.42 -10.89 21.21
N ILE A 348 -6.23 -11.90 20.37
CA ILE A 348 -6.70 -13.28 20.58
C ILE A 348 -5.66 -13.98 21.47
#